data_AF-A0A534T6T3-F1
#
_entry.id   AF-A0A534T6T3-F1
#
_cell.length_a   1.000
_cell.length_b   1.000
_cell.length_c   1.000
_cell.angle_alpha   90.00
_cell.angle_beta   90.00
_cell.angle_gamma   90.00
#
_symmetry.space_group_name_H-M   'P 1'
#
loop_
_entity.id
_entity.type
_entity.pdbx_description
1 polymer ?
#
loop_
_entity_poly.entity_id
_entity_poly.type
_entity_poly.pdbx_seq_one_letter_code
_entity_poly.pdbx_strand_id
1 'polypeptide(L)'
;MSTVSVRPSVGARFRDLVRAEPPDRRAISAFLDGLAHAERVEAIRALGGARLQARLYRAVADAPHVTLTDLVPPDAPPLREIIFEGKNSLPAFTLFQKRFCRPSTGRGELWGYNHQALAWLTGPGYFVVHDDRDGAAIDYREVPPGRPPTWPEVRPNHRGFSRFVYHDMVDYLRRVSADVFIGRAHRGGKPRANYFLLCRES
;
A
#
# COMPACT_ATOMS: atom_id res chain seq x y z
N MET A 1 -4.92 26.78 37.91
CA MET A 1 -4.57 26.76 36.48
C MET A 1 -4.66 25.32 36.00
N SER A 2 -5.79 24.92 35.43
CA SER A 2 -6.00 23.56 34.93
C SER A 2 -5.29 23.41 33.59
N THR A 3 -4.23 22.62 33.54
CA THR A 3 -3.57 22.24 32.29
C THR A 3 -4.53 21.36 31.49
N VAL A 4 -5.11 21.90 30.42
CA VAL A 4 -5.85 21.10 29.45
C VAL A 4 -4.86 20.16 28.77
N SER A 5 -4.88 18.90 29.16
CA SER A 5 -4.11 17.84 28.50
C SER A 5 -4.70 17.61 27.10
N VAL A 6 -4.12 18.25 26.09
CA VAL A 6 -4.47 18.01 24.69
C VAL A 6 -4.09 16.56 24.35
N ARG A 7 -5.07 15.72 24.02
CA ARG A 7 -4.80 14.34 23.57
C ARG A 7 -3.96 14.41 22.27
N PRO A 8 -2.88 13.61 22.14
CA PRO A 8 -2.10 13.58 20.91
C PRO A 8 -2.98 13.13 19.73
N SER A 9 -2.76 13.69 18.54
CA SER A 9 -3.46 13.25 17.34
C SER A 9 -3.17 11.78 17.02
N VAL A 10 -4.03 11.12 16.25
CA VAL A 10 -3.84 9.71 15.87
C VAL A 10 -2.53 9.52 15.10
N GLY A 11 -2.15 10.48 14.27
CA GLY A 11 -0.85 10.49 13.60
C GLY A 11 0.36 10.60 14.54
N ALA A 12 0.25 11.39 15.62
CA ALA A 12 1.31 11.46 16.63
C ALA A 12 1.44 10.12 17.38
N ARG A 13 0.31 9.57 17.84
CA ARG A 13 0.28 8.27 18.55
C ARG A 13 0.85 7.14 17.70
N PHE A 14 0.49 7.08 16.42
CA PHE A 14 1.02 6.05 15.52
C PHE A 14 2.54 6.14 15.36
N ARG A 15 3.09 7.34 15.21
CA ARG A 15 4.54 7.54 15.15
C ARG A 15 5.24 7.11 16.44
N ASP A 16 4.64 7.38 17.59
CA ASP A 16 5.21 7.00 18.88
C ASP A 16 5.26 5.48 19.05
N LEU A 17 4.20 4.77 18.64
CA LEU A 17 4.20 3.30 18.59
C LEU A 17 5.31 2.75 17.67
N VAL A 18 5.50 3.35 16.49
CA VAL A 18 6.59 2.95 15.58
C VAL A 18 7.98 3.28 16.14
N ARG A 19 8.09 4.32 16.98
CA ARG A 19 9.35 4.76 17.60
C ARG A 19 9.69 4.05 18.91
N ALA A 20 8.73 3.38 19.55
CA ALA A 20 8.95 2.59 20.77
C ALA A 20 10.08 1.58 20.56
N GLU A 21 10.87 1.27 21.60
CA GLU A 21 12.06 0.42 21.51
C GLU A 21 11.92 -0.83 22.42
N PRO A 22 11.75 -2.04 21.85
CA PRO A 22 11.46 -2.31 20.43
C PRO A 22 10.02 -1.90 20.05
N PRO A 23 9.70 -1.67 18.76
CA PRO A 23 8.32 -1.44 18.35
C PRO A 23 7.50 -2.70 18.53
N ASP A 24 6.36 -2.60 19.23
CA ASP A 24 5.46 -3.73 19.44
C ASP A 24 4.44 -3.83 18.30
N ARG A 25 4.58 -4.85 17.46
CA ARG A 25 3.65 -5.16 16.36
C ARG A 25 2.20 -5.30 16.83
N ARG A 26 1.95 -5.93 17.97
CA ARG A 26 0.58 -6.17 18.46
C ARG A 26 -0.07 -4.85 18.88
N ALA A 27 0.68 -3.99 19.57
CA ALA A 27 0.20 -2.66 19.93
C ALA A 27 -0.06 -1.78 18.70
N ILE A 28 0.81 -1.85 17.68
CA ILE A 28 0.62 -1.14 16.40
C ILE A 28 -0.65 -1.62 15.69
N SER A 29 -0.84 -2.94 15.55
CA SER A 29 -2.04 -3.51 14.90
C SER A 29 -3.30 -3.13 15.66
N ALA A 30 -3.35 -3.39 16.97
CA ALA A 30 -4.52 -3.12 17.80
C ALA A 30 -4.90 -1.64 17.82
N PHE A 31 -3.91 -0.73 17.80
CA PHE A 31 -4.16 0.69 17.67
C PHE A 31 -4.85 1.02 16.35
N LEU A 32 -4.34 0.54 15.21
CA LEU A 32 -4.92 0.82 13.90
C LEU A 32 -6.28 0.16 13.70
N ASP A 33 -6.46 -1.07 14.17
CA ASP A 33 -7.72 -1.82 14.04
C ASP A 33 -8.85 -1.18 14.87
N GLY A 34 -8.50 -0.45 15.94
CA GLY A 34 -9.47 0.30 16.77
C GLY A 34 -9.85 1.69 16.23
N LEU A 35 -9.26 2.14 15.12
CA LEU A 35 -9.55 3.44 14.50
C LEU A 35 -10.63 3.33 13.43
N ALA A 36 -11.44 4.39 13.28
CA ALA A 36 -12.28 4.54 12.10
C ALA A 36 -11.41 4.71 10.83
N HIS A 37 -11.98 4.42 9.65
CA HIS A 37 -11.22 4.49 8.38
C HIS A 37 -10.51 5.83 8.18
N ALA A 38 -11.20 6.96 8.40
CA ALA A 38 -10.60 8.30 8.24
C ALA A 38 -9.41 8.53 9.20
N GLU A 39 -9.50 8.04 10.43
CA GLU A 39 -8.42 8.14 11.43
C GLU A 39 -7.24 7.23 11.08
N ARG A 40 -7.49 6.03 10.53
CA ARG A 40 -6.43 5.17 9.98
C ARG A 40 -5.68 5.86 8.85
N VAL A 41 -6.41 6.50 7.94
CA VAL A 41 -5.83 7.27 6.83
C VAL A 41 -4.99 8.42 7.36
N GLU A 42 -5.48 9.17 8.35
CA GLU A 42 -4.70 10.22 9.03
C GLU A 42 -3.41 9.65 9.64
N ALA A 43 -3.52 8.53 10.37
CA ALA A 43 -2.40 7.87 11.03
C ALA A 43 -1.31 7.45 10.01
N ILE A 44 -1.67 6.75 8.93
CA ILE A 44 -0.68 6.30 7.95
C ILE A 44 -0.06 7.48 7.18
N ARG A 45 -0.83 8.54 6.88
CA ARG A 45 -0.33 9.72 6.16
C ARG A 45 0.67 10.52 7.02
N ALA A 46 0.53 10.46 8.33
CA ALA A 46 1.46 11.08 9.28
C ALA A 46 2.81 10.35 9.42
N LEU A 47 2.93 9.10 8.93
CA LEU A 47 4.16 8.30 8.96
C LEU A 47 5.03 8.56 7.71
N GLY A 48 5.67 9.72 7.66
CA GLY A 48 6.56 10.11 6.58
C GLY A 48 8.00 9.59 6.68
N GLY A 49 8.67 9.54 5.53
CA GLY A 49 10.12 9.33 5.42
C GLY A 49 10.56 7.87 5.52
N ALA A 50 11.65 7.55 4.81
CA ALA A 50 12.13 6.18 4.68
C ALA A 50 12.56 5.54 6.02
N ARG A 51 13.08 6.32 6.97
CA ARG A 51 13.56 5.81 8.25
C ARG A 51 12.45 5.18 9.09
N LEU A 52 11.33 5.88 9.28
CA LEU A 52 10.23 5.38 10.10
C LEU A 52 9.47 4.26 9.40
N GLN A 53 9.25 4.37 8.09
CA GLN A 53 8.60 3.29 7.33
C GLN A 53 9.47 2.02 7.28
N ALA A 54 10.80 2.14 7.14
CA ALA A 54 11.70 0.99 7.25
C ALA A 54 11.66 0.34 8.64
N ARG A 55 11.53 1.15 9.70
CA ARG A 55 11.37 0.66 11.07
C ARG A 55 10.07 -0.13 11.22
N LEU A 56 8.95 0.41 10.74
CA LEU A 56 7.68 -0.31 10.70
C LEU A 56 7.78 -1.61 9.90
N TYR A 57 8.36 -1.57 8.69
CA TYR A 57 8.51 -2.74 7.83
C TYR A 57 9.26 -3.87 8.52
N ARG A 58 10.31 -3.55 9.29
CA ARG A 58 11.05 -4.53 10.12
C ARG A 58 10.24 -5.00 11.33
N ALA A 59 9.52 -4.10 11.99
CA ALA A 59 8.70 -4.44 13.17
C ALA A 59 7.59 -5.44 12.83
N VAL A 60 7.13 -5.47 11.58
CA VAL A 60 6.09 -6.40 11.12
C VAL A 60 6.62 -7.61 10.34
N ALA A 61 7.90 -7.95 10.50
CA ALA A 61 8.54 -9.03 9.74
C ALA A 61 7.98 -10.43 10.03
N ASP A 62 7.46 -10.65 11.24
CA ASP A 62 6.89 -11.91 11.73
C ASP A 62 5.35 -11.96 11.56
N ALA A 63 4.74 -10.93 10.95
CA ALA A 63 3.31 -10.95 10.67
C ALA A 63 2.98 -12.06 9.66
N PRO A 64 1.77 -12.66 9.72
CA PRO A 64 1.32 -13.57 8.67
C PRO A 64 1.41 -12.92 7.30
N HIS A 65 1.78 -13.72 6.30
CA HIS A 65 1.86 -13.26 4.91
C HIS A 65 0.54 -12.62 4.47
N VAL A 66 0.65 -11.59 3.64
CA VAL A 66 -0.50 -10.98 2.98
C VAL A 66 -0.92 -11.93 1.87
N THR A 67 -2.21 -12.23 1.78
CA THR A 67 -2.80 -13.03 0.70
C THR A 67 -3.62 -12.13 -0.21
N LEU A 68 -3.98 -12.63 -1.41
CA LEU A 68 -4.89 -11.90 -2.30
C LEU A 68 -6.23 -11.58 -1.63
N THR A 69 -6.75 -12.48 -0.80
CA THR A 69 -8.04 -12.30 -0.09
C THR A 69 -7.99 -11.23 0.99
N ASP A 70 -6.80 -10.90 1.51
CA ASP A 70 -6.64 -9.78 2.44
C ASP A 70 -6.74 -8.43 1.71
N LEU A 71 -6.34 -8.40 0.45
CA LEU A 71 -6.36 -7.18 -0.36
C LEU A 71 -7.74 -6.94 -0.97
N VAL A 72 -8.32 -7.97 -1.57
CA VAL A 72 -9.66 -7.90 -2.18
C VAL A 72 -10.49 -9.06 -1.67
N PRO A 73 -11.62 -8.80 -0.98
CA PRO A 73 -12.49 -9.86 -0.48
C PRO A 73 -12.91 -10.85 -1.57
N PRO A 74 -12.98 -12.16 -1.25
CA PRO A 74 -13.33 -13.19 -2.22
C PRO A 74 -14.76 -13.04 -2.77
N ASP A 75 -15.64 -12.38 -2.03
CA ASP A 75 -17.05 -12.15 -2.34
C ASP A 75 -17.33 -10.83 -3.11
N ALA A 76 -16.34 -9.95 -3.26
CA ALA A 76 -16.51 -8.75 -4.10
C ALA A 76 -16.99 -9.14 -5.52
N PRO A 77 -17.73 -8.32 -6.28
CA PRO A 77 -17.97 -8.66 -7.69
C PRO A 77 -16.69 -8.54 -8.53
N PRO A 78 -16.52 -9.32 -9.62
CA PRO A 78 -15.46 -9.03 -10.58
C PRO A 78 -15.52 -7.58 -11.06
N LEU A 79 -14.35 -6.96 -11.26
CA LEU A 79 -14.20 -5.55 -11.63
C LEU A 79 -14.77 -4.54 -10.62
N ARG A 80 -15.25 -4.97 -9.44
CA ARG A 80 -15.51 -4.06 -8.33
C ARG A 80 -14.19 -3.51 -7.84
N GLU A 81 -14.08 -2.18 -7.92
CA GLU A 81 -12.94 -1.44 -7.39
C GLU A 81 -12.95 -1.45 -5.87
N ILE A 82 -11.78 -1.74 -5.29
CA ILE A 82 -11.41 -1.57 -3.88
C ILE A 82 -10.29 -0.54 -3.81
N ILE A 83 -10.52 0.54 -3.07
CA ILE A 83 -9.60 1.68 -2.97
C ILE A 83 -8.70 1.53 -1.75
N PHE A 84 -7.41 1.82 -1.94
CA PHE A 84 -6.43 1.94 -0.87
C PHE A 84 -5.82 3.33 -0.87
N GLU A 85 -5.95 4.02 0.25
CA GLU A 85 -5.28 5.29 0.51
C GLU A 85 -3.81 5.05 0.86
N GLY A 86 -2.90 5.77 0.21
CA GLY A 86 -1.47 5.50 0.20
C GLY A 86 -0.60 6.63 0.73
N LYS A 87 0.51 6.25 1.40
CA LYS A 87 1.59 7.16 1.82
C LYS A 87 2.96 6.56 1.52
N ASN A 88 3.70 7.13 0.57
CA ASN A 88 5.06 6.67 0.26
C ASN A 88 6.13 7.45 1.04
N SER A 89 7.33 6.86 1.09
CA SER A 89 8.49 7.39 1.78
C SER A 89 9.33 8.39 0.98
N LEU A 90 8.91 8.74 -0.25
CA LEU A 90 9.64 9.67 -1.13
C LEU A 90 9.57 11.10 -0.58
N PRO A 91 10.48 12.00 -1.01
CA PRO A 91 10.49 13.39 -0.55
C PRO A 91 9.35 14.24 -1.12
N ALA A 92 8.74 13.84 -2.26
CA ALA A 92 7.67 14.58 -2.94
C ALA A 92 6.62 13.61 -3.50
N PHE A 93 5.42 14.12 -3.79
CA PHE A 93 4.27 13.36 -4.32
C PHE A 93 3.97 12.10 -3.51
N THR A 94 3.80 12.32 -2.21
CA THR A 94 3.85 11.23 -1.24
C THR A 94 2.51 10.57 -0.95
N LEU A 95 1.41 11.20 -1.38
CA LEU A 95 0.06 10.68 -1.25
C LEU A 95 -0.40 10.15 -2.60
N PHE A 96 -1.03 8.98 -2.59
CA PHE A 96 -1.51 8.30 -3.77
C PHE A 96 -2.64 7.34 -3.38
N GLN A 97 -3.31 6.76 -4.35
CA GLN A 97 -4.18 5.61 -4.15
C GLN A 97 -3.66 4.43 -4.97
N LYS A 98 -3.85 3.23 -4.46
CA LYS A 98 -3.87 2.03 -5.29
C LYS A 98 -5.30 1.54 -5.35
N ARG A 99 -5.72 1.15 -6.54
CA ARG A 99 -7.07 0.65 -6.79
C ARG A 99 -6.93 -0.75 -7.32
N PHE A 100 -7.61 -1.69 -6.67
CA PHE A 100 -7.55 -3.11 -6.98
C PHE A 100 -8.93 -3.59 -7.39
N CYS A 101 -8.99 -4.65 -8.19
CA CYS A 101 -10.22 -5.40 -8.40
C CYS A 101 -9.89 -6.87 -8.64
N ARG A 102 -10.88 -7.74 -8.42
CA ARG A 102 -10.80 -9.09 -8.96
C ARG A 102 -10.95 -9.04 -10.48
N PRO A 103 -10.17 -9.84 -11.24
CA PRO A 103 -10.35 -9.99 -12.67
C PRO A 103 -11.75 -10.50 -13.03
N SER A 104 -12.28 -10.08 -14.18
CA SER A 104 -13.43 -10.73 -14.82
C SER A 104 -13.05 -12.05 -15.49
N THR A 105 -11.78 -12.17 -15.88
CA THR A 105 -11.17 -13.34 -16.52
C THR A 105 -9.81 -13.60 -15.89
N GLY A 106 -9.45 -14.87 -15.68
CA GLY A 106 -8.24 -15.25 -14.94
C GLY A 106 -8.56 -15.94 -13.62
N ARG A 107 -7.56 -16.61 -13.04
CA ARG A 107 -7.68 -17.29 -11.74
C ARG A 107 -6.45 -16.98 -10.91
N GLY A 108 -6.64 -16.62 -9.64
CA GLY A 108 -5.54 -16.50 -8.68
C GLY A 108 -4.69 -15.23 -8.82
N GLU A 109 -5.25 -14.14 -9.32
CA GLU A 109 -4.57 -12.83 -9.39
C GLU A 109 -5.55 -11.68 -9.10
N LEU A 110 -5.01 -10.49 -8.86
CA LEU A 110 -5.76 -9.23 -8.81
C LEU A 110 -5.21 -8.27 -9.87
N TRP A 111 -6.07 -7.38 -10.37
CA TRP A 111 -5.65 -6.28 -11.23
C TRP A 111 -5.63 -4.99 -10.44
N GLY A 112 -4.71 -4.09 -10.76
CA GLY A 112 -4.72 -2.76 -10.17
C GLY A 112 -3.97 -1.71 -10.95
N TYR A 113 -4.13 -0.46 -10.49
CA TYR A 113 -3.38 0.68 -10.98
C TYR A 113 -3.14 1.71 -9.87
N ASN A 114 -2.21 2.63 -10.10
CA ASN A 114 -1.92 3.75 -9.22
C ASN A 114 -2.71 4.99 -9.66
N HIS A 115 -3.46 5.57 -8.72
CA HIS A 115 -4.20 6.80 -8.94
C HIS A 115 -3.55 7.94 -8.16
N GLN A 116 -3.12 8.99 -8.87
CA GLN A 116 -2.46 10.16 -8.30
C GLN A 116 -2.63 11.39 -9.19
N ALA A 117 -2.47 12.59 -8.61
CA ALA A 117 -2.69 13.86 -9.31
C ALA A 117 -1.81 14.04 -10.57
N LEU A 118 -0.58 13.51 -10.56
CA LEU A 118 0.35 13.55 -11.70
C LEU A 118 0.37 12.25 -12.52
N ALA A 119 -0.71 11.46 -12.47
CA ALA A 119 -0.83 10.24 -13.28
C ALA A 119 -0.77 10.53 -14.79
N TRP A 120 -1.15 11.72 -15.23
CA TRP A 120 -1.03 12.15 -16.63
C TRP A 120 0.43 12.21 -17.12
N LEU A 121 1.39 12.49 -16.22
CA LEU A 121 2.82 12.58 -16.53
C LEU A 121 3.54 11.24 -16.36
N THR A 122 3.21 10.51 -15.30
CA THR A 122 3.91 9.26 -14.91
C THR A 122 3.27 8.00 -15.51
N GLY A 123 2.08 8.13 -16.09
CA GLY A 123 1.21 7.01 -16.46
C GLY A 123 0.46 6.44 -15.26
N PRO A 124 -0.59 5.63 -15.51
CA PRO A 124 -1.42 5.05 -14.45
C PRO A 124 -0.69 3.98 -13.63
N GLY A 125 0.43 3.44 -14.11
CA GLY A 125 1.21 2.42 -13.39
C GLY A 125 0.36 1.20 -13.07
N TYR A 126 -0.14 0.53 -14.10
CA TYR A 126 -0.92 -0.70 -13.95
C TYR A 126 -0.05 -1.83 -13.37
N PHE A 127 -0.66 -2.78 -12.68
CA PHE A 127 0.04 -3.93 -12.13
C PHE A 127 -0.92 -5.13 -12.00
N VAL A 128 -0.33 -6.31 -11.91
CA VAL A 128 -1.00 -7.54 -11.50
C VAL A 128 -0.50 -7.90 -10.09
N VAL A 129 -1.37 -8.47 -9.26
CA VAL A 129 -0.99 -9.01 -7.96
C VAL A 129 -1.13 -10.52 -8.00
N HIS A 130 -0.05 -11.23 -7.68
CA HIS A 130 -0.02 -12.68 -7.60
C HIS A 130 0.51 -13.11 -6.22
N ASP A 131 0.22 -14.35 -5.84
CA ASP A 131 0.92 -14.96 -4.70
C ASP A 131 2.39 -15.21 -5.08
N ASP A 132 3.29 -14.94 -4.15
CA ASP A 132 4.73 -15.23 -4.24
C ASP A 132 5.17 -15.89 -2.91
N ARG A 133 6.43 -16.34 -2.81
CA ARG A 133 7.00 -16.99 -1.64
C ARG A 133 6.80 -16.20 -0.35
N ASP A 134 6.88 -14.88 -0.44
CA ASP A 134 6.82 -13.98 0.71
C ASP A 134 5.40 -13.37 0.91
N GLY A 135 4.39 -13.90 0.21
CA GLY A 135 3.01 -13.41 0.18
C GLY A 135 2.66 -12.68 -1.12
N ALA A 136 1.53 -11.96 -1.13
CA ALA A 136 1.06 -11.19 -2.26
C ALA A 136 2.10 -10.14 -2.71
N ALA A 137 2.43 -10.18 -4.00
CA ALA A 137 3.40 -9.30 -4.64
C ALA A 137 2.71 -8.45 -5.70
N ILE A 138 2.95 -7.13 -5.67
CA ILE A 138 2.45 -6.21 -6.69
C ILE A 138 3.50 -6.14 -7.81
N ASP A 139 3.19 -6.75 -8.95
CA ASP A 139 4.11 -6.85 -10.09
C ASP A 139 3.76 -5.85 -11.19
N TYR A 140 4.68 -4.92 -11.47
CA TYR A 140 4.54 -3.91 -12.51
C TYR A 140 5.15 -4.33 -13.85
N ARG A 141 5.81 -5.49 -13.90
CA ARG A 141 6.29 -6.11 -15.14
C ARG A 141 5.10 -6.62 -15.95
N GLU A 142 4.02 -6.95 -15.26
CA GLU A 142 2.77 -7.42 -15.82
C GLU A 142 1.71 -6.30 -15.81
N VAL A 143 0.87 -6.31 -16.83
CA VAL A 143 -0.20 -5.33 -17.02
C VAL A 143 -1.46 -6.13 -17.34
N PRO A 144 -2.59 -5.84 -16.67
CA PRO A 144 -3.79 -6.63 -16.83
C PRO A 144 -4.33 -6.54 -18.27
N PRO A 145 -4.93 -7.62 -18.80
CA PRO A 145 -5.50 -7.64 -20.15
C PRO A 145 -6.80 -6.83 -20.25
N GLY A 146 -7.37 -6.43 -19.11
CA GLY A 146 -8.58 -5.63 -19.03
C GLY A 146 -8.55 -4.69 -17.82
N ARG A 147 -9.67 -3.99 -17.61
CA ARG A 147 -9.86 -3.06 -16.49
C ARG A 147 -11.35 -2.84 -16.22
N PRO A 148 -11.72 -2.40 -15.02
CA PRO A 148 -12.99 -1.73 -14.79
C PRO A 148 -13.20 -0.56 -15.77
N PRO A 149 -14.42 -0.31 -16.26
CA PRO A 149 -14.72 0.76 -17.23
C PRO A 149 -14.33 2.16 -16.75
N THR A 150 -14.35 2.40 -15.43
CA THR A 150 -14.03 3.67 -14.78
C THR A 150 -12.54 3.99 -14.72
N TRP A 151 -11.67 2.99 -14.92
CA TRP A 151 -10.23 3.19 -14.84
C TRP A 151 -9.65 3.80 -16.13
N PRO A 152 -8.50 4.48 -16.08
CA PRO A 152 -7.81 4.98 -17.27
C PRO A 152 -7.49 3.86 -18.26
N GLU A 153 -7.31 4.18 -19.55
CA GLU A 153 -6.90 3.17 -20.53
C GLU A 153 -5.61 2.44 -20.11
N VAL A 154 -5.59 1.12 -20.31
CA VAL A 154 -4.44 0.29 -19.97
C VAL A 154 -3.26 0.68 -20.85
N ARG A 155 -2.13 1.03 -20.23
CA ARG A 155 -0.89 1.41 -20.93
C ARG A 155 0.28 0.58 -20.40
N PRO A 156 1.12 0.00 -21.27
CA PRO A 156 2.30 -0.75 -20.82
C PRO A 156 3.28 0.14 -20.04
N ASN A 157 3.83 -0.39 -18.94
CA ASN A 157 4.77 0.32 -18.08
C ASN A 157 6.19 0.45 -18.65
N HIS A 158 6.47 -0.12 -19.83
CA HIS A 158 7.81 -0.11 -20.44
C HIS A 158 8.00 0.99 -21.50
N ARG A 159 6.98 1.84 -21.76
CA ARG A 159 7.01 2.90 -22.78
C ARG A 159 6.86 4.29 -22.15
N GLY A 160 7.71 5.24 -22.53
CA GLY A 160 7.68 6.62 -22.01
C GLY A 160 8.20 6.73 -20.57
N PHE A 161 7.78 7.79 -19.85
CA PHE A 161 8.24 8.08 -18.48
C PHE A 161 7.89 6.99 -17.46
N SER A 162 6.85 6.18 -17.72
CA SER A 162 6.46 5.05 -16.87
C SER A 162 7.58 4.02 -16.72
N ARG A 163 8.46 3.88 -17.73
CA ARG A 163 9.63 2.99 -17.68
C ARG A 163 10.55 3.32 -16.52
N PHE A 164 10.83 4.61 -16.31
CA PHE A 164 11.72 5.04 -15.23
C PHE A 164 11.09 4.87 -13.85
N VAL A 165 9.75 4.86 -13.79
CA VAL A 165 9.02 4.72 -12.53
C VAL A 165 8.81 3.25 -12.18
N TYR A 166 8.30 2.42 -13.08
CA TYR A 166 7.74 1.10 -12.74
C TYR A 166 8.47 -0.12 -13.36
N HIS A 167 9.37 0.07 -14.35
CA HIS A 167 9.99 -1.06 -15.05
C HIS A 167 10.81 -1.98 -14.11
N ASP A 168 10.65 -3.30 -14.24
CA ASP A 168 11.28 -4.32 -13.37
C ASP A 168 10.97 -4.17 -11.87
N MET A 169 9.87 -3.51 -11.51
CA MET A 169 9.48 -3.31 -10.13
C MET A 169 8.52 -4.40 -9.66
N VAL A 170 8.80 -4.93 -8.47
CA VAL A 170 7.87 -5.76 -7.69
C VAL A 170 7.83 -5.20 -6.27
N ASP A 171 6.64 -4.89 -5.75
CA ASP A 171 6.49 -4.48 -4.36
C ASP A 171 6.02 -5.66 -3.51
N TYR A 172 6.78 -5.95 -2.44
CA TYR A 172 6.42 -7.00 -1.47
C TYR A 172 5.75 -6.39 -0.25
N LEU A 173 4.56 -6.91 0.08
CA LEU A 173 3.71 -6.41 1.15
C LEU A 173 3.95 -7.15 2.47
N ARG A 174 3.76 -6.44 3.57
CA ARG A 174 3.63 -7.00 4.92
C ARG A 174 2.39 -6.44 5.59
N ARG A 175 1.74 -7.26 6.39
CA ARG A 175 0.57 -6.86 7.17
C ARG A 175 0.99 -6.00 8.35
N VAL A 176 0.32 -4.87 8.53
CA VAL A 176 0.46 -4.02 9.73
C VAL A 176 -0.74 -4.18 10.63
N SER A 177 -1.94 -4.18 10.06
CA SER A 177 -3.22 -4.40 10.72
C SER A 177 -4.21 -5.05 9.73
N ALA A 178 -5.48 -5.21 10.09
CA ALA A 178 -6.49 -5.82 9.20
C ALA A 178 -6.62 -5.09 7.85
N ASP A 179 -6.67 -3.76 7.89
CA ASP A 179 -6.85 -2.90 6.70
C ASP A 179 -5.60 -2.10 6.33
N VAL A 180 -4.48 -2.28 7.05
CA VAL A 180 -3.25 -1.53 6.82
C VAL A 180 -2.09 -2.46 6.45
N PHE A 181 -1.43 -2.12 5.34
CA PHE A 181 -0.30 -2.86 4.78
C PHE A 181 0.89 -1.93 4.58
N ILE A 182 2.10 -2.48 4.64
CA ILE A 182 3.33 -1.78 4.28
C ILE A 182 4.07 -2.54 3.18
N GLY A 183 4.37 -1.85 2.08
CA GLY A 183 5.12 -2.39 0.96
C GLY A 183 6.56 -1.89 0.90
N ARG A 184 7.42 -2.69 0.29
CA ARG A 184 8.79 -2.31 -0.07
C ARG A 184 9.09 -2.65 -1.52
N ALA A 185 9.54 -1.64 -2.27
CA ALA A 185 9.88 -1.81 -3.67
C ALA A 185 11.17 -2.61 -3.86
N HIS A 186 11.13 -3.56 -4.80
CA HIS A 186 12.28 -4.26 -5.34
C HIS A 186 12.37 -3.96 -6.83
N ARG A 187 13.58 -3.75 -7.34
CA ARG A 187 13.81 -3.53 -8.77
C ARG A 187 14.92 -4.42 -9.29
N GLY A 188 14.62 -5.24 -10.29
CA GLY A 188 15.55 -6.27 -10.78
C GLY A 188 15.98 -7.23 -9.68
N GLY A 189 15.02 -7.65 -8.83
CA GLY A 189 15.25 -8.53 -7.68
C GLY A 189 15.95 -7.88 -6.48
N LYS A 190 16.37 -6.61 -6.56
CA LYS A 190 17.11 -5.94 -5.46
C LYS A 190 16.20 -5.00 -4.66
N PRO A 191 16.21 -5.10 -3.31
CA PRO A 191 15.41 -4.21 -2.47
C PRO A 191 15.85 -2.75 -2.60
N ARG A 192 14.88 -1.83 -2.52
CA ARG A 192 15.10 -0.38 -2.48
C ARG A 192 14.80 0.17 -1.09
N ALA A 193 15.26 1.39 -0.82
CA ALA A 193 14.92 2.14 0.39
C ALA A 193 13.58 2.90 0.23
N ASN A 194 12.69 2.36 -0.60
CA ASN A 194 11.41 2.95 -0.94
C ASN A 194 10.33 2.09 -0.32
N TYR A 195 9.57 2.70 0.59
CA TYR A 195 8.49 2.08 1.32
C TYR A 195 7.19 2.84 1.05
N PHE A 196 6.08 2.18 1.30
CA PHE A 196 4.78 2.82 1.27
C PHE A 196 3.80 2.10 2.19
N LEU A 197 2.87 2.85 2.77
CA LEU A 197 1.70 2.30 3.45
C LEU A 197 0.48 2.35 2.53
N LEU A 198 -0.41 1.39 2.73
CA LEU A 198 -1.74 1.33 2.14
C LEU A 198 -2.77 1.12 3.24
N CYS A 199 -3.85 1.89 3.24
CA CYS A 199 -5.03 1.68 4.07
C CYS A 199 -6.23 1.36 3.16
N ARG A 200 -6.78 0.16 3.29
CA ARG A 200 -7.97 -0.27 2.54
C ARG A 200 -9.19 0.54 2.99
N GLU A 201 -10.04 0.89 2.04
CA GLU A 201 -11.40 1.36 2.35
C GLU A 201 -12.17 0.28 3.12
N SER A 202 -13.09 0.72 3.98
CA SER A 202 -13.87 -0.15 4.86
C SER A 202 -15.30 -0.27 4.36
#